data_AF-A0A0F8ZZR8-F1
#
_entry.id   AF-A0A0F8ZZR8-F1
#
_cell.length_a   1.000
_cell.length_b   1.000
_cell.length_c   1.000
_cell.angle_alpha   90.00
_cell.angle_beta   90.00
_cell.angle_gamma   90.00
#
_symmetry.space_group_name_H-M   'P 1'
#
loop_
_entity.id
_entity.type
_entity.pdbx_description
1 polymer ?
#
loop_
_entity_poly.entity_id
_entity_poly.type
_entity_poly.pdbx_seq_one_letter_code
_entity_poly.pdbx_strand_id
1 'polypeptide(L)'
;MPSVTGSRCRGCPQEHVGEVFIPPTGSGANRVLLLGDSGWKNEARERKPFVGPAGYTLDRLLRRAGYERENFLIANSIFCKPPALNWTDQQFRPEVAKAFAQCAPYLDDLVAQFKPRVVVPMGNVALRRACGVSGIESRHSYVHESVWGIPAIPTFHPSYIMQGNQKMGGAFVFALRRAMEAAQGKLKETKYELLLDPPIDKARAYLNRIKGRIPALVVDIETPESGKLNEDDDKGTGSSYHIIRAGFSHTEGTAITFPWTEPWISLLQEALNRSNTMVEWTDKEFDSRRLRATGMKLPTVVSAMWMWHWLQSDLPKALGFVAPFYYVGPAWKHMASAEPAEYNALDNAIT
;
A
#
# COMPACT_ATOMS: atom_id res chain seq x y z
N MET A 1 -11.69 -13.41 30.16
CA MET A 1 -11.60 -14.05 28.83
C MET A 1 -13.00 -14.55 28.48
N PRO A 2 -13.59 -14.21 27.34
CA PRO A 2 -14.83 -14.87 26.92
C PRO A 2 -14.57 -16.37 26.85
N SER A 3 -15.44 -17.15 27.49
CA SER A 3 -15.34 -18.59 27.66
C SER A 3 -15.67 -19.35 26.38
N VAL A 4 -14.96 -19.08 25.29
CA VAL A 4 -15.11 -19.87 24.05
C VAL A 4 -13.92 -20.79 23.89
N THR A 5 -13.79 -21.67 24.88
CA THR A 5 -13.37 -23.05 24.66
C THR A 5 -14.56 -23.80 24.05
N GLY A 6 -14.95 -23.46 22.81
CA GLY A 6 -16.21 -23.92 22.22
C GLY A 6 -15.98 -24.64 20.90
N SER A 7 -16.01 -25.97 20.94
CA SER A 7 -15.67 -26.89 19.86
C SER A 7 -16.66 -26.97 18.68
N ARG A 8 -17.34 -25.87 18.30
CA ARG A 8 -18.10 -25.66 17.04
C ARG A 8 -18.89 -24.35 17.10
N CYS A 9 -18.60 -23.40 16.21
CA CYS A 9 -19.48 -22.25 15.96
C CYS A 9 -20.68 -22.74 15.14
N ARG A 10 -21.87 -22.85 15.75
CA ARG A 10 -23.07 -23.34 15.05
C ARG A 10 -23.41 -22.44 13.85
N GLY A 11 -23.68 -23.05 12.71
CA GLY A 11 -23.97 -22.35 11.46
C GLY A 11 -22.73 -21.78 10.76
N CYS A 12 -21.53 -22.04 11.27
CA CYS A 12 -20.27 -21.72 10.59
C CYS A 12 -20.09 -22.63 9.38
N PRO A 13 -19.64 -22.13 8.22
CA PRO A 13 -19.20 -22.99 7.13
C PRO A 13 -18.08 -23.96 7.53
N GLN A 14 -17.35 -23.65 8.60
CA GLN A 14 -16.31 -24.51 9.16
C GLN A 14 -16.82 -25.39 10.32
N GLU A 15 -18.12 -25.45 10.62
CA GLU A 15 -18.64 -26.23 11.75
C GLU A 15 -18.20 -27.71 11.71
N HIS A 16 -18.10 -28.29 10.51
CA HIS A 16 -17.72 -29.70 10.33
C HIS A 16 -16.20 -29.97 10.32
N VAL A 17 -15.36 -28.93 10.25
CA VAL A 17 -13.90 -29.06 10.03
C VAL A 17 -13.03 -28.18 10.96
N GLY A 18 -13.63 -27.15 11.56
CA GLY A 18 -13.02 -26.21 12.50
C GLY A 18 -12.97 -26.83 13.89
N GLU A 19 -12.13 -27.84 14.05
CA GLU A 19 -12.12 -28.70 15.24
C GLU A 19 -11.48 -28.02 16.47
N VAL A 20 -10.56 -27.07 16.23
CA VAL A 20 -9.72 -26.50 17.29
C VAL A 20 -9.62 -24.99 17.16
N PHE A 21 -9.95 -24.30 18.25
CA PHE A 21 -9.68 -22.87 18.41
C PHE A 21 -8.20 -22.63 18.68
N ILE A 22 -7.60 -21.71 17.93
CA ILE A 22 -6.21 -21.32 17.98
C ILE A 22 -6.14 -19.93 18.63
N PRO A 23 -5.93 -19.85 19.95
CA PRO A 23 -5.91 -18.58 20.67
C PRO A 23 -4.73 -17.71 20.25
N PRO A 24 -4.80 -16.38 20.49
CA PRO A 24 -3.67 -15.49 20.26
C PRO A 24 -2.51 -15.80 21.21
N THR A 25 -1.29 -15.47 20.80
CA THR A 25 -0.06 -15.70 21.58
C THR A 25 0.85 -14.48 21.63
N GLY A 26 1.80 -14.48 22.57
CA GLY A 26 2.74 -13.39 22.81
C GLY A 26 2.27 -12.41 23.88
N SER A 27 3.20 -11.69 24.49
CA SER A 27 2.91 -10.77 25.59
C SER A 27 2.31 -9.44 25.13
N GLY A 28 2.56 -9.08 23.86
CA GLY A 28 2.12 -7.80 23.31
C GLY A 28 2.72 -6.58 24.02
N ALA A 29 3.93 -6.72 24.59
CA ALA A 29 4.63 -5.64 25.29
C ALA A 29 4.73 -4.34 24.47
N ASN A 30 4.86 -4.44 23.15
CA ASN A 30 4.92 -3.29 22.24
C ASN A 30 3.55 -2.68 21.90
N ARG A 31 2.44 -3.22 22.42
CA ARG A 31 1.06 -2.85 22.07
C ARG A 31 0.78 -2.91 20.56
N VAL A 32 1.41 -3.86 19.87
CA VAL A 32 1.20 -4.10 18.43
C VAL A 32 0.56 -5.48 18.25
N LEU A 33 -0.52 -5.54 17.47
CA LEU A 33 -1.18 -6.77 17.06
C LEU A 33 -0.71 -7.18 15.67
N LEU A 34 -0.04 -8.33 15.53
CA LEU A 34 0.22 -8.96 14.24
C LEU A 34 -0.98 -9.84 13.87
N LEU A 35 -1.65 -9.52 12.77
CA LEU A 35 -2.89 -10.18 12.35
C LEU A 35 -2.65 -11.01 11.09
N GLY A 36 -2.75 -12.33 11.21
CA GLY A 36 -2.69 -13.27 10.11
C GLY A 36 -4.06 -13.64 9.53
N ASP A 37 -4.03 -14.59 8.60
CA ASP A 37 -5.22 -15.13 7.96
C ASP A 37 -5.93 -16.17 8.84
N SER A 38 -5.37 -17.38 8.88
CA SER A 38 -5.93 -18.56 9.52
C SER A 38 -4.80 -19.53 9.88
N GLY A 39 -5.06 -20.47 10.79
CA GLY A 39 -4.10 -21.52 11.11
C GLY A 39 -4.23 -22.73 10.19
N TRP A 40 -3.18 -23.54 10.07
CA TRP A 40 -3.22 -24.81 9.34
C TRP A 40 -3.03 -26.00 10.28
N LYS A 41 -2.45 -27.11 9.79
CA LYS A 41 -2.31 -28.38 10.52
C LYS A 41 -1.46 -28.25 11.79
N ASN A 42 -0.33 -27.53 11.73
CA ASN A 42 0.56 -27.38 12.88
C ASN A 42 -0.06 -26.46 13.93
N GLU A 43 -0.65 -25.34 13.50
CA GLU A 43 -1.31 -24.39 14.39
C GLU A 43 -2.51 -25.01 15.10
N ALA A 44 -3.31 -25.82 14.40
CA ALA A 44 -4.41 -26.57 15.00
C ALA A 44 -3.92 -27.62 16.01
N ARG A 45 -2.82 -28.32 15.69
CA ARG A 45 -2.22 -29.33 16.58
C ARG A 45 -1.67 -28.71 17.86
N GLU A 46 -0.97 -27.59 17.76
CA GLU A 46 -0.29 -26.95 18.90
C GLU A 46 -1.15 -25.89 19.60
N ARG A 47 -2.29 -25.51 19.02
CA ARG A 47 -3.16 -24.41 19.49
C ARG A 47 -2.40 -23.09 19.64
N LYS A 48 -1.51 -22.82 18.68
CA LYS A 48 -0.69 -21.61 18.63
C LYS A 48 -0.63 -21.12 17.19
N PRO A 49 -0.80 -19.82 16.92
CA PRO A 49 -0.69 -19.27 15.58
C PRO A 49 0.79 -19.25 15.16
N PHE A 50 1.04 -19.42 13.87
CA PHE A 50 2.38 -19.31 13.28
C PHE A 50 3.42 -20.28 13.89
N VAL A 51 3.09 -21.55 14.07
CA VAL A 51 4.07 -22.60 14.47
C VAL A 51 4.56 -23.45 13.28
N GLY A 52 3.93 -23.30 12.11
CA GLY A 52 4.38 -23.92 10.87
C GLY A 52 5.50 -23.17 10.14
N PRO A 53 5.78 -23.53 8.88
CA PRO A 53 6.81 -22.91 8.04
C PRO A 53 6.68 -21.38 7.88
N ALA A 54 5.45 -20.88 7.74
CA ALA A 54 5.18 -19.44 7.71
C ALA A 54 5.57 -18.77 9.03
N GLY A 55 5.43 -19.49 10.15
CA GLY A 55 5.86 -19.07 11.47
C GLY A 55 7.36 -18.89 11.62
N TYR A 56 8.16 -19.85 11.13
CA TYR A 56 9.62 -19.68 11.11
C TYR A 56 10.06 -18.49 10.26
N THR A 57 9.35 -18.23 9.16
CA THR A 57 9.59 -17.03 8.34
C THR A 57 9.24 -15.76 9.10
N LEU A 58 8.11 -15.73 9.81
CA LEU A 58 7.72 -14.63 10.67
C LEU A 58 8.82 -14.35 11.71
N ASP A 59 9.26 -15.36 12.45
CA ASP A 59 10.29 -15.21 13.49
C ASP A 59 11.61 -14.65 12.94
N ARG A 60 12.02 -15.11 11.76
CA ARG A 60 13.22 -14.58 11.09
C ARG A 60 13.05 -13.11 10.70
N LEU A 61 11.88 -12.70 10.23
CA LEU A 61 11.59 -11.31 9.85
C LEU A 61 11.50 -10.40 11.08
N LEU A 62 10.89 -10.87 12.18
CA LEU A 62 10.86 -10.16 13.46
C LEU A 62 12.29 -9.93 13.99
N ARG A 63 13.12 -10.98 14.02
CA ARG A 63 14.53 -10.86 14.42
C ARG A 63 15.33 -9.92 13.54
N ARG A 64 15.10 -9.96 12.22
CA ARG A 64 15.72 -9.00 11.27
C ARG A 64 15.33 -7.56 11.56
N ALA A 65 14.15 -7.33 12.13
CA ALA A 65 13.69 -6.02 12.58
C ALA A 65 14.15 -5.66 14.01
N GLY A 66 14.82 -6.57 14.72
CA GLY A 66 15.30 -6.37 16.09
C GLY A 66 14.28 -6.70 17.17
N TYR A 67 13.27 -7.53 16.87
CA TYR A 67 12.22 -7.91 17.82
C TYR A 67 12.05 -9.42 17.92
N GLU A 68 11.52 -9.87 19.05
CA GLU A 68 11.12 -11.25 19.28
C GLU A 68 9.59 -11.39 19.18
N ARG A 69 9.13 -12.62 18.95
CA ARG A 69 7.70 -12.96 18.82
C ARG A 69 6.90 -12.45 20.02
N GLU A 70 7.44 -12.63 21.22
CA GLU A 70 6.80 -12.32 22.48
C GLU A 70 6.53 -10.83 22.65
N ASN A 71 7.24 -9.95 21.94
CA ASN A 71 7.01 -8.51 22.00
C ASN A 71 5.66 -8.09 21.40
N PHE A 72 5.04 -8.96 20.60
CA PHE A 72 3.78 -8.72 19.91
C PHE A 72 2.65 -9.57 20.49
N LEU A 73 1.42 -9.18 20.24
CA LEU A 73 0.29 -10.10 20.29
C LEU A 73 0.06 -10.60 18.86
N ILE A 74 -0.07 -11.91 18.69
CA ILE A 74 -0.22 -12.54 17.38
C ILE A 74 -1.54 -13.29 17.35
N ALA A 75 -2.38 -12.98 16.36
CA ALA A 75 -3.68 -13.60 16.15
C ALA A 75 -3.94 -13.84 14.67
N ASN A 76 -5.03 -14.54 14.36
CA ASN A 76 -5.53 -14.74 13.01
C ASN A 76 -6.92 -14.13 12.87
N SER A 77 -7.32 -13.84 11.63
CA SER A 77 -8.67 -13.37 11.29
C SER A 77 -9.71 -14.48 11.45
N ILE A 78 -9.32 -15.73 11.19
CA ILE A 78 -10.06 -16.95 11.48
C ILE A 78 -9.29 -17.76 12.53
N PHE A 79 -9.96 -18.10 13.62
CA PHE A 79 -9.34 -18.77 14.78
C PHE A 79 -9.31 -20.29 14.69
N CYS A 80 -9.78 -20.91 13.61
CA CYS A 80 -9.74 -22.36 13.41
C CYS A 80 -9.11 -22.73 12.05
N LYS A 81 -8.83 -24.01 11.87
CA LYS A 81 -8.28 -24.53 10.61
C LYS A 81 -9.36 -24.55 9.51
N PRO A 82 -9.13 -23.94 8.34
CA PRO A 82 -10.06 -24.03 7.22
C PRO A 82 -10.14 -25.47 6.64
N PRO A 83 -11.18 -25.78 5.85
CA PRO A 83 -11.38 -27.10 5.24
C PRO A 83 -10.25 -27.50 4.30
N ALA A 84 -9.70 -26.55 3.55
CA ALA A 84 -8.65 -26.76 2.55
C ALA A 84 -7.56 -25.69 2.66
N LEU A 85 -6.38 -25.99 2.10
CA LEU A 85 -5.29 -25.02 1.99
C LEU A 85 -5.72 -23.90 1.03
N ASN A 86 -5.32 -22.65 1.31
CA ASN A 86 -5.66 -21.45 0.51
C ASN A 86 -7.18 -21.22 0.34
N TRP A 87 -8.01 -21.79 1.24
CA TRP A 87 -9.47 -21.65 1.18
C TRP A 87 -9.91 -20.17 1.21
N THR A 88 -9.18 -19.35 1.96
CA THR A 88 -9.38 -17.92 2.18
C THR A 88 -8.85 -17.04 1.05
N ASP A 89 -7.96 -17.55 0.19
CA ASP A 89 -7.38 -16.80 -0.94
C ASP A 89 -8.33 -16.66 -2.13
N GLN A 90 -9.35 -17.52 -2.21
CA GLN A 90 -10.28 -17.56 -3.35
C GLN A 90 -11.38 -16.50 -3.18
N GLN A 91 -11.12 -15.28 -3.66
CA GLN A 91 -12.09 -14.19 -3.90
C GLN A 91 -13.20 -14.01 -2.86
N PHE A 92 -12.93 -14.20 -1.57
CA PHE A 92 -13.91 -13.99 -0.48
C PHE A 92 -15.29 -14.58 -0.81
N ARG A 93 -15.31 -15.85 -1.26
CA ARG A 93 -16.56 -16.56 -1.55
C ARG A 93 -17.55 -16.45 -0.37
N PRO A 94 -18.87 -16.54 -0.60
CA PRO A 94 -19.88 -16.33 0.45
C PRO A 94 -19.63 -17.13 1.74
N GLU A 95 -19.11 -18.35 1.64
CA GLU A 95 -18.72 -19.18 2.79
C GLU A 95 -17.51 -18.62 3.56
N VAL A 96 -16.53 -18.05 2.87
CA VAL A 96 -15.41 -17.36 3.52
C VAL A 96 -15.94 -16.13 4.23
N ALA A 97 -16.70 -15.28 3.55
CA ALA A 97 -17.30 -14.09 4.16
C ALA A 97 -18.14 -14.42 5.41
N LYS A 98 -18.95 -15.49 5.35
CA LYS A 98 -19.75 -15.95 6.50
C LYS A 98 -18.87 -16.45 7.66
N ALA A 99 -17.79 -17.17 7.39
CA ALA A 99 -16.85 -17.58 8.44
C ALA A 99 -16.13 -16.38 9.09
N PHE A 100 -15.77 -15.35 8.30
CA PHE A 100 -15.20 -14.11 8.81
C PHE A 100 -16.18 -13.38 9.71
N ALA A 101 -17.43 -13.22 9.27
CA ALA A 101 -18.47 -12.56 10.05
C ALA A 101 -18.69 -13.26 11.41
N GLN A 102 -18.61 -14.58 11.46
CA GLN A 102 -18.71 -15.34 12.71
C GLN A 102 -17.44 -15.28 13.58
N CYS A 103 -16.27 -15.18 12.97
CA CYS A 103 -15.02 -15.00 13.73
C CYS A 103 -14.81 -13.54 14.19
N ALA A 104 -15.49 -12.57 13.58
CA ALA A 104 -15.28 -11.16 13.82
C ALA A 104 -15.44 -10.75 15.30
N PRO A 105 -16.49 -11.19 16.04
CA PRO A 105 -16.66 -10.84 17.44
C PRO A 105 -15.47 -11.25 18.33
N TYR A 106 -14.84 -12.40 18.06
CA TYR A 106 -13.66 -12.83 18.83
C TYR A 106 -12.47 -11.89 18.65
N LEU A 107 -12.26 -11.43 17.41
CA LEU A 107 -11.19 -10.50 17.13
C LEU A 107 -11.50 -9.11 17.67
N ASP A 108 -12.77 -8.66 17.61
CA ASP A 108 -13.20 -7.39 18.19
C ASP A 108 -13.02 -7.38 19.71
N ASP A 109 -13.46 -8.45 20.38
CA ASP A 109 -13.25 -8.65 21.81
C ASP A 109 -11.75 -8.70 22.17
N LEU A 110 -10.92 -9.32 21.32
CA LEU A 110 -9.48 -9.38 21.51
C LEU A 110 -8.86 -7.97 21.43
N VAL A 111 -9.23 -7.19 20.42
CA VAL A 111 -8.73 -5.81 20.26
C VAL A 111 -9.21 -4.93 21.42
N ALA A 112 -10.47 -5.05 21.83
CA ALA A 112 -11.03 -4.30 22.96
C ALA A 112 -10.31 -4.61 24.29
N GLN A 113 -9.94 -5.88 24.52
CA GLN A 113 -9.21 -6.31 25.72
C GLN A 113 -7.73 -5.94 25.66
N PHE A 114 -7.06 -6.20 24.54
CA PHE A 114 -5.62 -5.97 24.38
C PHE A 114 -5.28 -4.49 24.24
N LYS A 115 -6.20 -3.68 23.66
CA LYS A 115 -6.00 -2.26 23.34
C LYS A 115 -4.67 -2.02 22.61
N PRO A 116 -4.47 -2.64 21.42
CA PRO A 116 -3.29 -2.36 20.61
C PRO A 116 -3.29 -0.88 20.22
N ARG A 117 -2.09 -0.30 20.12
CA ARG A 117 -1.89 1.02 19.53
C ARG A 117 -1.84 0.97 18.01
N VAL A 118 -1.43 -0.19 17.46
CA VAL A 118 -1.31 -0.43 16.02
C VAL A 118 -1.65 -1.88 15.71
N VAL A 119 -2.31 -2.12 14.59
CA VAL A 119 -2.45 -3.45 13.98
C VAL A 119 -1.58 -3.57 12.74
N VAL A 120 -0.96 -4.73 12.55
CA VAL A 120 -0.17 -5.08 11.35
C VAL A 120 -0.88 -6.22 10.63
N PRO A 121 -1.79 -5.92 9.70
CA PRO A 121 -2.43 -6.94 8.87
C PRO A 121 -1.42 -7.57 7.91
N MET A 122 -1.27 -8.89 7.98
CA MET A 122 -0.37 -9.65 7.11
C MET A 122 -1.18 -10.34 6.00
N GLY A 123 -1.06 -9.83 4.77
CA GLY A 123 -1.78 -10.33 3.59
C GLY A 123 -3.17 -9.74 3.38
N ASN A 124 -3.79 -10.07 2.24
CA ASN A 124 -5.07 -9.51 1.81
C ASN A 124 -6.23 -9.87 2.75
N VAL A 125 -6.21 -11.06 3.33
CA VAL A 125 -7.23 -11.51 4.26
C VAL A 125 -7.27 -10.62 5.51
N ALA A 126 -6.13 -10.47 6.18
CA ALA A 126 -6.04 -9.67 7.38
C ALA A 126 -6.33 -8.20 7.07
N LEU A 127 -5.85 -7.71 5.91
CA LEU A 127 -6.12 -6.35 5.45
C LEU A 127 -7.62 -6.09 5.26
N ARG A 128 -8.35 -7.03 4.64
CA ARG A 128 -9.82 -6.94 4.52
C ARG A 128 -10.49 -6.94 5.88
N ARG A 129 -10.06 -7.81 6.80
CA ARG A 129 -10.64 -7.88 8.15
C ARG A 129 -10.40 -6.60 8.94
N ALA A 130 -9.21 -6.03 8.85
CA ALA A 130 -8.82 -4.87 9.63
C ALA A 130 -9.31 -3.54 9.02
N CYS A 131 -9.35 -3.43 7.69
CA CYS A 131 -9.53 -2.14 7.01
C CYS A 131 -10.63 -2.14 5.93
N GLY A 132 -11.29 -3.28 5.66
CA GLY A 132 -12.33 -3.37 4.63
C GLY A 132 -11.82 -3.27 3.18
N VAL A 133 -10.50 -3.20 2.96
CA VAL A 133 -9.88 -3.02 1.65
C VAL A 133 -9.00 -4.22 1.25
N SER A 134 -8.59 -4.29 -0.01
CA SER A 134 -7.63 -5.29 -0.50
C SER A 134 -6.65 -4.70 -1.51
N GLY A 135 -5.69 -5.51 -1.95
CA GLY A 135 -4.60 -5.06 -2.83
C GLY A 135 -3.33 -4.80 -2.02
N ILE A 136 -2.81 -5.84 -1.36
CA ILE A 136 -1.65 -5.72 -0.47
C ILE A 136 -0.43 -5.11 -1.17
N GLU A 137 -0.22 -5.38 -2.45
CA GLU A 137 0.89 -4.84 -3.24
C GLU A 137 0.89 -3.32 -3.40
N SER A 138 -0.28 -2.68 -3.40
CA SER A 138 -0.42 -1.21 -3.49
C SER A 138 -0.79 -0.57 -2.16
N ARG A 139 -0.92 -1.36 -1.09
CA ARG A 139 -1.36 -0.90 0.24
C ARG A 139 -0.40 -1.22 1.37
N HIS A 140 0.62 -2.04 1.14
CA HIS A 140 1.61 -2.37 2.17
C HIS A 140 2.31 -1.11 2.69
N SER A 141 2.71 -1.14 3.95
CA SER A 141 3.46 -0.08 4.62
C SER A 141 2.76 1.29 4.75
N TYR A 142 1.68 1.57 4.02
CA TYR A 142 0.86 2.76 4.23
C TYR A 142 0.16 2.74 5.60
N VAL A 143 -0.29 3.91 6.04
CA VAL A 143 -1.14 4.04 7.23
C VAL A 143 -2.59 3.97 6.77
N HIS A 144 -3.33 2.97 7.24
CA HIS A 144 -4.77 2.84 7.02
C HIS A 144 -5.50 3.04 8.34
N GLU A 145 -6.72 3.53 8.26
CA GLU A 145 -7.64 3.46 9.40
C GLU A 145 -8.20 2.04 9.52
N SER A 146 -8.12 1.45 10.70
CA SER A 146 -8.78 0.16 10.96
C SER A 146 -10.22 0.35 11.41
N VAL A 147 -11.02 -0.72 11.30
CA VAL A 147 -12.39 -0.78 11.83
C VAL A 147 -12.48 -0.58 13.35
N TRP A 148 -11.33 -0.57 14.05
CA TRP A 148 -11.23 -0.34 15.49
C TRP A 148 -10.79 1.08 15.86
N GLY A 149 -10.65 1.99 14.88
CA GLY A 149 -10.21 3.37 15.11
C GLY A 149 -8.75 3.51 15.53
N ILE A 150 -7.92 2.49 15.26
CA ILE A 150 -6.47 2.52 15.46
C ILE A 150 -5.73 2.40 14.11
N PRO A 151 -4.49 2.92 14.00
CA PRO A 151 -3.68 2.75 12.80
C PRO A 151 -3.46 1.28 12.42
N ALA A 152 -3.59 0.99 11.13
CA ALA A 152 -3.23 -0.28 10.51
C ALA A 152 -2.09 -0.08 9.51
N ILE A 153 -1.00 -0.82 9.67
CA ILE A 153 0.15 -0.77 8.75
C ILE A 153 0.35 -2.17 8.17
N PRO A 154 -0.24 -2.46 7.00
CA PRO A 154 -0.30 -3.81 6.47
C PRO A 154 1.01 -4.21 5.79
N THR A 155 1.21 -5.52 5.66
CA THR A 155 2.37 -6.06 4.96
C THR A 155 2.10 -7.44 4.35
N PHE A 156 3.06 -8.00 3.62
CA PHE A 156 2.96 -9.30 2.99
C PHE A 156 2.89 -10.43 4.03
N HIS A 157 2.06 -11.44 3.76
CA HIS A 157 1.96 -12.59 4.66
C HIS A 157 3.24 -13.44 4.63
N PRO A 158 3.72 -13.96 5.77
CA PRO A 158 4.92 -14.81 5.81
C PRO A 158 4.87 -16.04 4.90
N SER A 159 3.68 -16.61 4.65
CA SER A 159 3.51 -17.71 3.69
C SER A 159 3.87 -17.29 2.25
N TYR A 160 3.46 -16.09 1.83
CA TYR A 160 3.77 -15.56 0.51
C TYR A 160 5.28 -15.35 0.35
N ILE A 161 5.93 -14.79 1.38
CA ILE A 161 7.38 -14.54 1.41
C ILE A 161 8.17 -15.85 1.29
N MET A 162 7.74 -16.93 1.97
CA MET A 162 8.44 -18.21 1.90
C MET A 162 8.17 -18.99 0.60
N GLN A 163 7.07 -18.72 -0.09
CA GLN A 163 6.69 -19.32 -1.37
C GLN A 163 7.35 -18.61 -2.56
N GLY A 164 8.67 -18.37 -2.47
CA GLY A 164 9.45 -17.79 -3.57
C GLY A 164 9.45 -16.26 -3.68
N ASN A 165 8.84 -15.54 -2.73
CA ASN A 165 8.84 -14.07 -2.69
C ASN A 165 9.72 -13.52 -1.57
N GLN A 166 10.90 -14.10 -1.34
CA GLN A 166 11.79 -13.73 -0.22
C GLN A 166 12.18 -12.24 -0.26
N LYS A 167 12.27 -11.67 -1.46
CA LYS A 167 12.49 -10.25 -1.74
C LYS A 167 11.52 -9.31 -1.00
N MET A 168 10.29 -9.75 -0.74
CA MET A 168 9.28 -8.97 0.00
C MET A 168 9.54 -8.89 1.50
N GLY A 169 10.53 -9.63 2.02
CA GLY A 169 10.95 -9.52 3.42
C GLY A 169 11.42 -8.11 3.79
N GLY A 170 11.95 -7.33 2.83
CA GLY A 170 12.28 -5.92 3.05
C GLY A 170 11.06 -5.06 3.35
N ALA A 171 9.99 -5.20 2.57
CA ALA A 171 8.72 -4.52 2.79
C ALA A 171 8.07 -4.93 4.14
N PHE A 172 8.20 -6.19 4.53
CA PHE A 172 7.78 -6.66 5.87
C PHE A 172 8.50 -5.93 7.00
N VAL A 173 9.83 -5.93 6.97
CA VAL A 173 10.64 -5.29 8.00
C VAL A 173 10.37 -3.79 8.05
N PHE A 174 10.20 -3.15 6.90
CA PHE A 174 9.86 -1.73 6.82
C PHE A 174 8.48 -1.42 7.44
N ALA A 175 7.44 -2.16 7.07
CA ALA A 175 6.11 -2.01 7.65
C ALA A 175 6.13 -2.22 9.17
N LEU A 176 6.89 -3.19 9.66
CA LEU A 176 7.02 -3.44 11.10
C LEU A 176 7.72 -2.28 11.82
N ARG A 177 8.81 -1.74 11.27
CA ARG A 177 9.49 -0.56 11.84
C ARG A 177 8.54 0.63 11.92
N ARG A 178 7.77 0.89 10.85
CA ARG A 178 6.74 1.92 10.84
C ARG A 178 5.65 1.67 11.88
N ALA A 179 5.19 0.42 12.03
CA ALA A 179 4.21 0.06 13.05
C ALA A 179 4.74 0.31 14.47
N MET A 180 6.03 0.08 14.69
CA MET A 180 6.69 0.38 15.96
C MET A 180 6.82 1.89 16.20
N GLU A 181 7.15 2.68 15.18
CA GLU A 181 7.14 4.14 15.26
C GLU A 181 5.74 4.67 15.60
N ALA A 182 4.70 4.16 14.94
CA ALA A 182 3.31 4.52 15.22
C ALA A 182 2.90 4.13 16.64
N ALA A 183 3.21 2.91 17.10
CA ALA A 183 2.91 2.47 18.46
C ALA A 183 3.63 3.30 19.54
N GLN A 184 4.79 3.88 19.20
CA GLN A 184 5.55 4.77 20.08
C GLN A 184 5.11 6.24 19.98
N GLY A 185 4.16 6.59 19.09
CA GLY A 185 3.75 7.98 18.85
C GLY A 185 4.83 8.81 18.14
N LYS A 186 5.77 8.15 17.44
CA LYS A 186 6.89 8.77 16.73
C LYS A 186 6.67 8.88 15.23
N LEU A 187 5.64 8.23 14.69
CA LEU A 187 5.32 8.30 13.27
C LEU A 187 4.91 9.74 12.91
N LYS A 188 5.60 10.32 11.94
CA LYS A 188 5.30 11.66 11.42
C LYS A 188 4.70 11.51 10.04
N GLU A 189 3.49 12.01 9.86
CA GLU A 189 2.86 12.07 8.55
C GLU A 189 3.65 12.96 7.61
N THR A 190 3.73 12.55 6.35
CA THR A 190 4.29 13.36 5.28
C THR A 190 3.33 14.51 5.03
N LYS A 191 3.81 15.74 5.21
CA LYS A 191 3.03 16.94 4.88
C LYS A 191 3.25 17.29 3.42
N TYR A 192 2.16 17.33 2.65
CA TYR A 192 2.19 17.81 1.28
C TYR A 192 1.56 19.19 1.15
N GLU A 193 2.12 20.00 0.25
CA GLU A 193 1.47 21.19 -0.28
C GLU A 193 1.01 20.90 -1.71
N LEU A 194 -0.28 20.55 -1.86
CA LEU A 194 -0.88 20.24 -3.15
C LEU A 194 -1.71 21.43 -3.64
N LEU A 195 -1.38 21.93 -4.82
CA LEU A 195 -2.13 22.98 -5.51
C LEU A 195 -3.05 22.31 -6.55
N LEU A 196 -4.31 22.12 -6.17
CA LEU A 196 -5.33 21.50 -7.00
C LEU A 196 -6.06 22.56 -7.84
N ASP A 197 -5.89 22.50 -9.17
CA ASP A 197 -6.51 23.41 -10.14
C ASP A 197 -6.41 24.90 -9.74
N PRO A 198 -5.22 25.38 -9.36
CA PRO A 198 -5.09 26.74 -8.86
C PRO A 198 -5.30 27.77 -10.00
N PRO A 199 -5.75 29.00 -9.67
CA PRO A 199 -5.67 30.13 -10.59
C PRO A 199 -4.26 30.27 -11.16
N ILE A 200 -4.16 30.68 -12.44
CA ILE A 200 -2.88 30.71 -13.16
C ILE A 200 -1.80 31.55 -12.46
N ASP A 201 -2.17 32.63 -11.76
CA ASP A 201 -1.22 33.44 -11.00
C ASP A 201 -0.57 32.68 -9.84
N LYS A 202 -1.36 31.86 -9.13
CA LYS A 202 -0.84 30.97 -8.09
C LYS A 202 0.01 29.85 -8.68
N ALA A 203 -0.38 29.32 -9.84
CA ALA A 203 0.38 28.31 -10.56
C ALA A 203 1.76 28.83 -11.00
N ARG A 204 1.80 30.06 -11.50
CA ARG A 204 3.03 30.77 -11.86
C ARG A 204 3.88 31.10 -10.64
N ALA A 205 3.26 31.50 -9.53
CA ALA A 205 3.96 31.73 -8.27
C ALA A 205 4.62 30.44 -7.75
N TYR A 206 3.95 29.29 -7.89
CA TYR A 206 4.52 27.98 -7.57
C TYR A 206 5.78 27.70 -8.41
N LEU A 207 5.67 27.75 -9.75
CA LEU A 207 6.81 27.55 -10.66
C LEU A 207 7.99 28.50 -10.35
N ASN A 208 7.69 29.72 -9.90
CA ASN A 208 8.69 30.75 -9.59
C ASN A 208 9.30 30.64 -8.19
N ARG A 209 8.93 29.64 -7.39
CA ARG A 209 9.64 29.32 -6.13
C ARG A 209 11.12 29.05 -6.39
N ILE A 210 11.41 28.37 -7.50
CA ILE A 210 12.77 28.29 -8.05
C ILE A 210 12.86 29.37 -9.13
N LYS A 211 13.72 30.39 -8.96
CA LYS A 211 13.88 31.45 -9.98
C LYS A 211 14.81 31.05 -11.13
N GLY A 212 15.75 30.14 -10.87
CA GLY A 212 16.75 29.70 -11.82
C GLY A 212 16.33 28.46 -12.61
N ARG A 213 17.35 27.68 -12.99
CA ARG A 213 17.20 26.39 -13.64
C ARG A 213 16.67 25.36 -12.63
N ILE A 214 15.69 24.57 -13.04
CA ILE A 214 15.12 23.49 -12.24
C ILE A 214 15.98 22.24 -12.47
N PRO A 215 16.66 21.68 -11.44
CA PRO A 215 17.51 20.51 -11.65
C PRO A 215 16.73 19.30 -12.17
N ALA A 216 15.60 19.00 -11.54
CA ALA A 216 14.68 17.93 -11.92
C ALA A 216 13.24 18.40 -11.74
N LEU A 217 12.40 18.11 -12.73
CA LEU A 217 10.97 18.37 -12.71
C LEU A 217 10.25 17.03 -12.81
N VAL A 218 9.60 16.60 -11.74
CA VAL A 218 8.69 15.45 -11.80
C VAL A 218 7.45 15.88 -12.56
N VAL A 219 7.03 15.08 -13.52
CA VAL A 219 5.85 15.32 -14.36
C VAL A 219 5.09 14.01 -14.46
N ASP A 220 3.77 14.11 -14.31
CA ASP A 220 2.84 13.00 -14.44
C ASP A 220 1.56 13.51 -15.14
N ILE A 221 1.03 12.71 -16.05
CA ILE A 221 -0.15 13.05 -16.85
C ILE A 221 -1.27 12.01 -16.70
N GLU A 222 -2.50 12.45 -16.87
CA GLU A 222 -3.66 11.55 -16.93
C GLU A 222 -4.25 11.48 -18.33
N THR A 223 -4.74 10.30 -18.69
CA THR A 223 -5.45 10.02 -19.93
C THR A 223 -6.78 9.33 -19.60
N PRO A 224 -7.80 9.36 -20.48
CA PRO A 224 -9.09 8.71 -20.23
C PRO A 224 -8.99 7.20 -19.90
N GLU A 225 -7.86 6.58 -20.23
CA GLU A 225 -7.65 5.14 -20.14
C GLU A 225 -6.53 4.75 -19.14
N SER A 226 -5.97 5.70 -18.37
CA SER A 226 -4.85 5.47 -17.43
C SER A 226 -5.15 4.44 -16.33
N GLY A 227 -6.41 4.04 -16.14
CA GLY A 227 -6.82 2.95 -15.24
C GLY A 227 -7.06 1.58 -15.88
N LYS A 228 -6.98 1.42 -17.20
CA LYS A 228 -7.40 0.18 -17.92
C LYS A 228 -6.41 -0.37 -18.94
N LEU A 229 -5.43 0.42 -19.37
CA LEU A 229 -4.45 -0.06 -20.33
C LEU A 229 -3.30 -0.75 -19.61
N ASN A 230 -2.93 -1.94 -20.07
CA ASN A 230 -1.56 -2.39 -19.89
C ASN A 230 -0.66 -1.46 -20.70
N GLU A 231 0.43 -0.98 -20.11
CA GLU A 231 1.47 -0.19 -20.80
C GLU A 231 2.09 -0.94 -22.01
N ASP A 232 1.76 -2.23 -22.18
CA ASP A 232 2.10 -3.09 -23.32
C ASP A 232 1.20 -2.88 -24.56
N ASP A 233 0.01 -2.28 -24.45
CA ASP A 233 -0.96 -2.11 -25.54
C ASP A 233 -0.81 -0.77 -26.32
N ASP A 234 0.34 -0.11 -26.19
CA ASP A 234 0.65 1.18 -26.80
C ASP A 234 0.76 1.11 -28.34
N LYS A 235 -0.29 1.55 -29.05
CA LYS A 235 -0.32 1.64 -30.52
C LYS A 235 0.24 2.96 -31.07
N GLY A 236 0.79 3.85 -30.23
CA GLY A 236 1.27 5.16 -30.66
C GLY A 236 0.18 6.15 -31.12
N THR A 237 -1.10 5.76 -31.01
CA THR A 237 -2.29 6.51 -31.47
C THR A 237 -3.50 6.13 -30.62
N GLY A 238 -4.54 6.96 -30.59
CA GLY A 238 -5.82 6.66 -29.94
C GLY A 238 -6.11 7.51 -28.69
N SER A 239 -7.16 7.13 -27.96
CA SER A 239 -7.65 7.80 -26.73
C SER A 239 -6.60 7.85 -25.62
N SER A 240 -5.68 6.89 -25.58
CA SER A 240 -4.55 6.87 -24.66
C SER A 240 -3.52 7.98 -24.89
N TYR A 241 -3.56 8.68 -26.03
CA TYR A 241 -2.74 9.86 -26.32
C TYR A 241 -3.48 11.18 -26.07
N HIS A 242 -4.75 11.12 -25.68
CA HIS A 242 -5.49 12.29 -25.26
C HIS A 242 -5.18 12.59 -23.79
N ILE A 243 -4.40 13.64 -23.54
CA ILE A 243 -4.11 14.10 -22.18
C ILE A 243 -5.31 14.89 -21.67
N ILE A 244 -5.81 14.54 -20.49
CA ILE A 244 -6.91 15.25 -19.81
C ILE A 244 -6.42 16.08 -18.63
N ARG A 245 -5.28 15.72 -18.06
CA ARG A 245 -4.70 16.37 -16.90
C ARG A 245 -3.18 16.25 -16.93
N ALA A 246 -2.52 17.23 -16.34
CA ALA A 246 -1.11 17.15 -16.04
C ALA A 246 -0.82 17.76 -14.68
N GLY A 247 0.28 17.34 -14.10
CA GLY A 247 0.85 17.98 -12.93
C GLY A 247 2.36 17.99 -13.02
N PHE A 248 2.97 18.76 -12.13
CA PHE A 248 4.41 18.72 -11.94
C PHE A 248 4.82 19.03 -10.51
N SER A 249 6.01 18.56 -10.15
CA SER A 249 6.72 18.97 -8.95
C SER A 249 8.17 19.34 -9.26
N HIS A 250 8.64 20.43 -8.65
CA HIS A 250 10.06 20.79 -8.63
C HIS A 250 10.62 20.82 -7.21
N THR A 251 9.82 20.43 -6.20
CA THR A 251 10.21 20.46 -4.79
C THR A 251 9.49 19.35 -4.05
N GLU A 252 10.28 18.52 -3.38
CA GLU A 252 9.80 17.41 -2.55
C GLU A 252 8.69 17.86 -1.61
N GLY A 253 7.64 17.05 -1.51
CA GLY A 253 6.52 17.38 -0.63
C GLY A 253 5.57 18.42 -1.21
N THR A 254 5.73 18.84 -2.47
CA THR A 254 4.81 19.78 -3.11
C THR A 254 4.43 19.33 -4.51
N ALA A 255 3.24 19.66 -4.98
CA ALA A 255 2.87 19.45 -6.37
C ALA A 255 1.81 20.45 -6.81
N ILE A 256 1.79 20.71 -8.10
CA ILE A 256 0.68 21.39 -8.78
C ILE A 256 0.07 20.44 -9.79
N THR A 257 -1.24 20.56 -9.96
CA THR A 257 -1.99 19.76 -10.92
C THR A 257 -3.09 20.61 -11.55
N PHE A 258 -3.40 20.37 -12.82
CA PHE A 258 -4.31 21.20 -13.61
C PHE A 258 -4.92 20.43 -14.79
N PRO A 259 -6.11 20.84 -15.28
CA PRO A 259 -6.66 20.29 -16.50
C PRO A 259 -5.75 20.56 -17.69
N TRP A 260 -5.79 19.68 -18.69
CA TRP A 260 -5.02 19.84 -19.93
C TRP A 260 -5.64 20.90 -20.85
N THR A 261 -5.55 22.16 -20.45
CA THR A 261 -6.06 23.33 -21.19
C THR A 261 -5.13 24.53 -21.05
N GLU A 262 -5.27 25.52 -21.92
CA GLU A 262 -4.61 26.82 -21.71
C GLU A 262 -5.28 27.56 -20.53
N PRO A 263 -4.51 28.34 -19.75
CA PRO A 263 -3.09 28.69 -19.89
C PRO A 263 -2.08 27.70 -19.26
N TRP A 264 -2.54 26.56 -18.72
CA TRP A 264 -1.67 25.65 -17.96
C TRP A 264 -0.76 24.78 -18.84
N ILE A 265 -1.17 24.45 -20.05
CA ILE A 265 -0.29 23.80 -21.04
C ILE A 265 0.96 24.66 -21.28
N SER A 266 0.77 25.96 -21.50
CA SER A 266 1.87 26.92 -21.64
C SER A 266 2.75 26.99 -20.39
N LEU A 267 2.15 26.93 -19.18
CA LEU A 267 2.91 26.89 -17.93
C LEU A 267 3.78 25.63 -17.81
N LEU A 268 3.25 24.45 -18.17
CA LEU A 268 4.04 23.21 -18.16
C LEU A 268 5.20 23.28 -19.16
N GLN A 269 4.96 23.83 -20.36
CA GLN A 269 6.03 24.02 -21.34
C GLN A 269 7.11 24.98 -20.82
N GLU A 270 6.73 26.04 -20.10
CA GLU A 270 7.68 26.93 -19.41
C GLU A 270 8.50 26.17 -18.36
N ALA A 271 7.85 25.34 -17.54
CA ALA A 271 8.52 24.53 -16.52
C ALA A 271 9.53 23.56 -17.12
N LEU A 272 9.14 22.83 -18.18
CA LEU A 272 10.00 21.91 -18.94
C LEU A 272 11.16 22.65 -19.61
N ASN A 273 10.88 23.82 -20.21
CA ASN A 273 11.92 24.66 -20.81
C ASN A 273 12.89 25.21 -19.76
N ARG A 274 12.52 25.21 -18.48
CA ARG A 274 13.34 25.68 -17.34
C ARG A 274 14.04 24.55 -16.60
N SER A 275 13.77 23.28 -16.92
CA SER A 275 14.39 22.14 -16.26
C SER A 275 15.57 21.54 -17.04
N ASN A 276 16.50 20.93 -16.32
CA ASN A 276 17.59 20.13 -16.93
C ASN A 276 17.09 18.72 -17.25
N THR A 277 16.25 18.19 -16.37
CA THR A 277 15.69 16.85 -16.46
C THR A 277 14.20 16.86 -16.16
N MET A 278 13.42 16.11 -16.94
CA MET A 278 12.07 15.69 -16.62
C MET A 278 12.15 14.29 -16.02
N VAL A 279 11.50 14.10 -14.88
CA VAL A 279 11.40 12.82 -14.17
C VAL A 279 9.96 12.32 -14.28
N GLU A 280 9.80 11.05 -14.65
CA GLU A 280 8.49 10.39 -14.73
C GLU A 280 8.51 9.08 -13.92
N TRP A 281 7.36 8.66 -13.40
CA TRP A 281 7.20 7.43 -12.62
C TRP A 281 6.63 6.26 -13.44
N THR A 282 6.82 6.28 -14.75
CA THR A 282 6.26 5.30 -15.68
C THR A 282 7.30 4.35 -16.24
N ASP A 283 6.86 3.16 -16.71
CA ASP A 283 7.67 2.34 -17.61
C ASP A 283 7.55 2.87 -19.06
N LYS A 284 8.53 2.52 -19.89
CA LYS A 284 8.52 2.72 -21.35
C LYS A 284 8.21 4.14 -21.87
N GLU A 285 8.54 5.18 -21.10
CA GLU A 285 8.30 6.56 -21.54
C GLU A 285 6.82 6.89 -21.76
N PHE A 286 5.91 6.37 -20.93
CA PHE A 286 4.47 6.59 -21.10
C PHE A 286 4.13 8.09 -21.17
N ASP A 287 4.55 8.88 -20.17
CA ASP A 287 4.21 10.31 -20.09
C ASP A 287 4.93 11.11 -21.17
N SER A 288 6.25 10.96 -21.26
CA SER A 288 7.08 11.71 -22.20
C SER A 288 6.73 11.42 -23.67
N ARG A 289 6.33 10.21 -24.06
CA ARG A 289 5.84 9.93 -25.43
C ARG A 289 4.58 10.72 -25.76
N ARG A 290 3.64 10.81 -24.82
CA ARG A 290 2.36 11.50 -25.00
C ARG A 290 2.57 13.01 -25.06
N LEU A 291 3.40 13.56 -24.18
CA LEU A 291 3.78 14.98 -24.23
C LEU A 291 4.50 15.34 -25.54
N ARG A 292 5.39 14.48 -26.05
CA ARG A 292 6.02 14.70 -27.37
C ARG A 292 4.98 14.68 -28.50
N ALA A 293 3.98 13.82 -28.42
CA ALA A 293 2.92 13.75 -29.42
C ALA A 293 2.04 15.00 -29.47
N THR A 294 1.96 15.78 -28.38
CA THR A 294 1.30 17.10 -28.39
C THR A 294 2.19 18.23 -28.94
N GLY A 295 3.43 17.91 -29.36
CA GLY A 295 4.41 18.89 -29.86
C GLY A 295 5.24 19.57 -28.77
N MET A 296 5.13 19.16 -27.51
CA MET A 296 5.93 19.75 -26.44
C MET A 296 7.41 19.39 -26.57
N LYS A 297 8.26 20.35 -26.22
CA LYS A 297 9.71 20.15 -26.13
C LYS A 297 10.05 19.71 -24.72
N LEU A 298 10.66 18.53 -24.60
CA LEU A 298 11.09 17.95 -23.33
C LEU A 298 12.62 18.11 -23.16
N PRO A 299 13.10 18.32 -21.93
CA PRO A 299 14.53 18.22 -21.60
C PRO A 299 14.97 16.73 -21.62
N THR A 300 16.12 16.42 -21.02
CA THR A 300 16.49 15.02 -20.77
C THR A 300 15.40 14.34 -19.94
N VAL A 301 14.93 13.18 -20.37
CA VAL A 301 13.91 12.40 -19.64
C VAL A 301 14.58 11.28 -18.86
N VAL A 302 14.19 11.12 -17.60
CA VAL A 302 14.63 10.03 -16.73
C VAL A 302 13.41 9.37 -16.11
N SER A 303 13.33 8.04 -16.18
CA SER A 303 12.31 7.28 -15.45
C SER A 303 12.79 6.93 -14.05
N ALA A 304 12.15 7.49 -13.03
CA ALA A 304 12.36 7.12 -11.64
C ALA A 304 11.96 5.65 -11.37
N MET A 305 11.01 5.12 -12.16
CA MET A 305 10.64 3.71 -12.11
C MET A 305 11.81 2.79 -12.51
N TRP A 306 12.57 3.18 -13.54
CA TRP A 306 13.78 2.46 -13.95
C TRP A 306 14.93 2.64 -12.95
N MET A 307 15.09 3.83 -12.35
CA MET A 307 16.07 4.04 -11.28
C MET A 307 15.78 3.14 -10.08
N TRP A 308 14.52 3.05 -9.66
CA TRP A 308 14.06 2.13 -8.63
C TRP A 308 14.41 0.69 -8.99
N HIS A 309 14.06 0.26 -10.19
CA HIS A 309 14.32 -1.11 -10.64
C HIS A 309 15.82 -1.42 -10.76
N TRP A 310 16.64 -0.44 -11.12
CA TRP A 310 18.08 -0.62 -11.15
C TRP A 310 18.66 -0.89 -9.75
N LEU A 311 18.17 -0.16 -8.74
CA LEU A 311 18.60 -0.31 -7.35
C LEU A 311 17.95 -1.51 -6.64
N GLN A 312 16.73 -1.86 -7.03
CA GLN A 312 15.88 -2.88 -6.41
C GLN A 312 15.27 -3.78 -7.49
N SER A 313 16.12 -4.46 -8.26
CA SER A 313 15.74 -5.27 -9.45
C SER A 313 14.67 -6.31 -9.17
N ASP A 314 14.61 -6.78 -7.93
CA ASP A 314 13.74 -7.87 -7.56
C ASP A 314 12.39 -7.36 -7.04
N LEU A 315 12.24 -6.07 -6.73
CA LEU A 315 10.99 -5.50 -6.24
C LEU A 315 10.06 -5.03 -7.39
N PRO A 316 8.74 -4.97 -7.16
CA PRO A 316 7.78 -4.54 -8.17
C PRO A 316 8.07 -3.13 -8.68
N LYS A 317 7.93 -2.95 -10.00
CA LYS A 317 7.96 -1.66 -10.69
C LYS A 317 6.55 -1.06 -10.72
N ALA A 318 6.08 -0.57 -9.59
CA ALA A 318 4.79 0.09 -9.51
C ALA A 318 4.83 1.20 -8.47
N LEU A 319 4.41 2.42 -8.82
CA LEU A 319 4.49 3.55 -7.90
C LEU A 319 3.72 3.27 -6.60
N GLY A 320 2.58 2.56 -6.68
CA GLY A 320 1.83 2.13 -5.49
C GLY A 320 2.63 1.25 -4.51
N PHE A 321 3.62 0.48 -4.99
CA PHE A 321 4.53 -0.32 -4.16
C PHE A 321 5.70 0.51 -3.62
N VAL A 322 6.24 1.44 -4.43
CA VAL A 322 7.46 2.21 -4.11
C VAL A 322 7.16 3.36 -3.14
N ALA A 323 6.09 4.09 -3.40
CA ALA A 323 5.62 5.23 -2.65
C ALA A 323 5.69 5.12 -1.12
N PRO A 324 5.18 4.06 -0.46
CA PRO A 324 5.13 4.03 0.99
C PRO A 324 6.51 3.96 1.63
N PHE A 325 7.60 3.75 0.90
CA PHE A 325 8.96 3.87 1.46
C PHE A 325 9.37 5.33 1.71
N TYR A 326 8.80 6.27 0.96
CA TYR A 326 9.10 7.72 1.02
C TYR A 326 7.94 8.53 1.59
N TYR A 327 6.75 7.93 1.62
CA TYR A 327 5.51 8.54 2.08
C TYR A 327 4.96 7.88 3.35
N VAL A 328 4.50 8.72 4.28
CA VAL A 328 3.78 8.33 5.49
C VAL A 328 2.38 8.96 5.45
N GLY A 329 1.38 8.15 5.09
CA GLY A 329 -0.03 8.53 5.10
C GLY A 329 -0.90 7.44 4.43
N PRO A 330 -2.16 7.76 4.08
CA PRO A 330 -3.07 6.84 3.38
C PRO A 330 -2.66 6.54 1.94
N ALA A 331 -2.85 5.29 1.51
CA ALA A 331 -2.62 4.92 0.11
C ALA A 331 -3.59 5.67 -0.81
N TRP A 332 -3.13 6.42 -1.82
CA TRP A 332 -4.02 7.23 -2.69
C TRP A 332 -4.35 6.59 -4.03
N LYS A 333 -3.67 5.51 -4.44
CA LYS A 333 -3.84 4.93 -5.79
C LYS A 333 -5.28 4.52 -6.13
N HIS A 334 -6.12 4.31 -5.12
CA HIS A 334 -7.53 3.99 -5.29
C HIS A 334 -8.42 5.22 -5.57
N MET A 335 -7.87 6.44 -5.44
CA MET A 335 -8.57 7.71 -5.63
C MET A 335 -8.60 8.16 -7.09
N ALA A 336 -7.88 7.49 -8.01
CA ALA A 336 -7.75 7.89 -9.42
C ALA A 336 -9.09 8.22 -10.11
N SER A 337 -10.15 7.48 -9.81
CA SER A 337 -11.49 7.71 -10.38
C SER A 337 -12.34 8.73 -9.62
N ALA A 338 -12.14 8.87 -8.30
CA ALA A 338 -12.98 9.72 -7.46
C ALA A 338 -12.44 11.15 -7.33
N GLU A 339 -11.12 11.28 -7.21
CA GLU A 339 -10.41 12.53 -6.94
C GLU A 339 -9.18 12.63 -7.86
N PRO A 340 -9.38 12.77 -9.18
CA PRO A 340 -8.29 12.73 -10.17
C PRO A 340 -7.27 13.85 -9.98
N ALA A 341 -7.69 14.99 -9.42
CA ALA A 341 -6.79 16.08 -9.07
C ALA A 341 -5.82 15.69 -7.96
N GLU A 342 -6.33 15.19 -6.85
CA GLU A 342 -5.49 14.78 -5.73
C GLU A 342 -4.60 13.59 -6.07
N TYR A 343 -5.13 12.61 -6.82
CA TYR A 343 -4.37 11.48 -7.33
C TYR A 343 -3.12 11.90 -8.12
N ASN A 344 -3.31 12.73 -9.16
CA ASN A 344 -2.21 13.20 -10.01
C ASN A 344 -1.24 14.10 -9.23
N ALA A 345 -1.75 14.93 -8.29
CA ALA A 345 -0.89 15.75 -7.44
C ALA A 345 0.02 14.91 -6.55
N LEU A 346 -0.50 13.84 -5.94
CA LEU A 346 0.26 12.94 -5.07
C LEU A 346 1.30 12.15 -5.86
N ASP A 347 0.98 11.68 -7.06
CA ASP A 347 1.94 11.01 -7.94
C ASP A 347 3.13 11.93 -8.28
N ASN A 348 2.88 13.21 -8.50
CA ASN A 348 3.92 14.22 -8.70
C ASN A 348 4.70 14.57 -7.43
N ALA A 349 4.06 14.56 -6.26
CA ALA A 349 4.67 15.02 -5.01
C ALA A 349 5.68 14.03 -4.41
N ILE A 350 5.69 12.78 -4.92
CA ILE A 350 6.68 11.76 -4.58
C ILE A 350 7.86 11.97 -5.51
N THR A 351 8.89 12.64 -5.01
CA THR A 351 10.06 13.07 -5.78
C THR A 351 11.32 12.37 -5.35
#